data_AF-A0A964YS28-F1
#
_entry.id   AF-A0A964YS28-F1
#
_cell.length_a   1.000
_cell.length_b   1.000
_cell.length_c   1.000
_cell.angle_alpha   90.00
_cell.angle_beta   90.00
_cell.angle_gamma   90.00
#
_symmetry.space_group_name_H-M   'P 1'
#
loop_
_entity.id
_entity.type
_entity.pdbx_description
1 polymer ?
#
loop_
_entity_poly.entity_id
_entity_poly.type
_entity_poly.pdbx_seq_one_letter_code
_entity_poly.pdbx_strand_id
1 'polypeptide(L)'
;MAIKLTPGNLYFIRDIDYLTGEVGKYVKIGVVTNDSTTEDRIKKHQTGNPRGIYPVAEVIDVPFVERLETHMHYEYNEHWIT
;
A
#
# COMPACT_ATOMS: atom_id res chain seq x y z
N MET A 1 25.00 13.88 0.48
CA MET A 1 23.84 13.46 1.30
C MET A 1 23.91 11.95 1.41
N ALA A 2 23.97 11.37 2.62
CA ALA A 2 23.96 9.92 2.75
C ALA A 2 22.58 9.38 2.38
N ILE A 3 22.52 8.33 1.55
CA ILE A 3 21.25 7.67 1.21
C ILE A 3 20.79 6.94 2.47
N LYS A 4 19.70 7.40 3.08
CA LYS A 4 19.05 6.67 4.17
C LYS A 4 18.24 5.53 3.57
N LEU A 5 18.61 4.30 3.90
CA LEU A 5 17.85 3.11 3.52
C LEU A 5 16.90 2.78 4.66
N THR A 6 15.60 2.84 4.38
CA THR A 6 14.54 2.53 5.34
C THR A 6 14.05 1.11 5.06
N PRO A 7 14.35 0.13 5.94
CA PRO A 7 13.83 -1.22 5.78
C PRO A 7 12.34 -1.30 6.11
N GLY A 8 11.60 -2.17 5.44
CA GLY A 8 10.18 -2.39 5.69
C GLY A 8 9.50 -3.27 4.64
N ASN A 9 8.17 -3.30 4.67
CA ASN A 9 7.34 -4.07 3.75
C ASN A 9 6.54 -3.14 2.85
N LEU A 10 6.42 -3.51 1.57
CA LEU A 10 5.55 -2.85 0.60
C LEU A 10 4.31 -3.71 0.41
N TYR A 11 3.11 -3.14 0.52
CA TYR A 11 1.86 -3.87 0.36
C TYR A 11 0.95 -3.22 -0.67
N PHE A 12 0.11 -4.05 -1.29
CA PHE A 12 -0.87 -3.66 -2.29
C PHE A 12 -2.26 -4.07 -1.81
N ILE A 13 -3.19 -3.11 -1.79
CA ILE A 13 -4.59 -3.36 -1.41
C ILE A 13 -5.56 -2.92 -2.49
N ARG A 14 -6.74 -3.53 -2.49
CA ARG A 14 -7.90 -3.10 -3.29
C ARG A 14 -9.13 -2.97 -2.40
N ASP A 15 -10.12 -2.25 -2.90
CA ASP A 15 -11.43 -2.13 -2.27
C ASP A 15 -12.49 -2.96 -3.02
N ILE A 16 -13.45 -3.51 -2.27
CA ILE A 16 -14.67 -4.14 -2.77
C ILE A 16 -15.87 -3.41 -2.19
N ASP A 17 -16.85 -3.12 -3.04
CA ASP A 17 -18.13 -2.57 -2.62
C ASP A 17 -19.03 -3.72 -2.13
N TYR A 18 -19.45 -3.68 -0.85
CA TYR A 18 -20.25 -4.76 -0.27
C TYR A 18 -21.68 -4.81 -0.80
N LEU A 19 -22.21 -3.71 -1.36
CA LEU A 19 -23.57 -3.67 -1.87
C LEU A 19 -23.67 -4.24 -3.28
N THR A 20 -22.67 -3.98 -4.12
CA THR A 20 -22.66 -4.43 -5.52
C THR A 20 -21.77 -5.64 -5.76
N GLY A 21 -20.83 -5.93 -4.85
CA GLY A 21 -19.78 -6.94 -5.04
C GLY A 21 -18.68 -6.51 -6.02
N GLU A 22 -18.71 -5.26 -6.52
CA GLU A 22 -17.74 -4.79 -7.49
C GLU A 22 -16.40 -4.46 -6.83
N VAL A 23 -15.31 -4.89 -7.45
CA VAL A 23 -13.95 -4.54 -7.03
C VAL A 23 -13.54 -3.22 -7.67
N GLY A 24 -13.06 -2.28 -6.86
CA GLY A 24 -12.52 -1.01 -7.29
C GLY A 24 -11.40 -1.18 -8.32
N LYS A 25 -11.39 -0.32 -9.34
CA LYS A 25 -10.43 -0.41 -10.46
C LYS A 25 -8.99 -0.09 -10.06
N TYR A 26 -8.80 0.60 -8.94
CA TYR A 26 -7.50 1.09 -8.51
C TYR A 26 -6.84 0.13 -7.52
N VAL A 27 -5.51 0.07 -7.57
CA VAL A 27 -4.67 -0.58 -6.57
C VAL A 27 -4.02 0.51 -5.74
N LYS A 28 -4.08 0.39 -4.42
CA LYS A 28 -3.33 1.27 -3.51
C LYS A 28 -2.05 0.59 -3.08
N ILE A 29 -0.97 1.33 -3.16
CA ILE A 29 0.35 0.95 -2.67
C ILE A 29 0.52 1.60 -1.30
N GLY A 30 1.14 0.89 -0.36
CA GLY A 30 1.54 1.47 0.90
C GLY A 30 2.74 0.76 1.50
N VAL A 31 3.35 1.42 2.47
CA VAL A 31 4.53 0.91 3.17
C VAL A 31 4.30 0.73 4.65
N VAL A 32 5.04 -0.20 5.24
CA VAL A 32 5.17 -0.37 6.68
C VAL A 32 6.65 -0.43 7.03
N THR A 33 7.07 0.37 8.00
CA THR A 33 8.42 0.36 8.57
C THR A 33 8.36 -0.22 9.97
N ASN A 34 9.31 -1.10 10.33
CA ASN A 34 9.73 -1.69 11.63
C ASN A 34 8.85 -1.69 12.91
N ASP A 35 7.88 -0.79 13.05
CA ASP A 35 7.02 -0.60 14.23
C ASP A 35 5.57 -1.09 14.01
N SER A 36 5.27 -1.73 12.88
CA SER A 36 3.92 -2.22 12.55
C SER A 36 3.96 -3.37 11.57
N THR A 37 2.85 -4.11 11.45
CA THR A 37 2.64 -5.12 10.42
C THR A 37 1.75 -4.57 9.30
N THR A 38 1.84 -5.19 8.11
CA THR A 38 0.93 -4.92 7.00
C THR A 38 -0.53 -5.17 7.40
N GLU A 39 -0.80 -6.25 8.14
CA GLU A 39 -2.15 -6.57 8.62
C GLU A 39 -2.72 -5.48 9.54
N ASP A 40 -1.93 -4.96 10.48
CA ASP A 40 -2.38 -3.89 11.37
C ASP A 40 -2.70 -2.61 10.61
N ARG A 41 -1.90 -2.29 9.59
CA ARG A 41 -2.15 -1.16 8.69
C ARG A 41 -3.44 -1.35 7.90
N ILE A 42 -3.69 -2.54 7.37
CA ILE A 42 -4.91 -2.85 6.63
C ILE A 42 -6.15 -2.78 7.54
N LYS A 43 -6.08 -3.32 8.76
CA LYS A 43 -7.15 -3.20 9.76
C LYS A 43 -7.47 -1.74 10.11
N LYS A 44 -6.44 -0.90 10.24
CA LYS A 44 -6.62 0.55 10.44
C LYS A 44 -7.33 1.19 9.26
N HIS A 45 -6.93 0.87 8.03
CA HIS A 45 -7.60 1.38 6.81
C HIS A 45 -9.07 0.93 6.71
N GLN A 46 -9.39 -0.26 7.20
CA GLN A 46 -10.77 -0.78 7.20
C GLN A 46 -11.67 -0.06 8.22
N THR A 47 -11.10 0.47 9.30
CA THR A 47 -11.89 1.07 10.39
C THR A 47 -12.63 2.31 9.88
N GLY A 48 -13.96 2.24 9.82
CA GLY A 48 -14.81 3.31 9.33
C GLY A 48 -14.91 3.41 7.79
N ASN A 49 -14.22 2.54 7.04
CA ASN A 49 -14.40 2.48 5.59
C ASN A 49 -15.65 1.66 5.24
N PRO A 50 -16.64 2.22 4.53
CA PRO A 50 -17.83 1.48 4.11
C PRO A 50 -17.54 0.37 3.08
N ARG A 51 -16.36 0.40 2.45
CA ARG A 51 -15.90 -0.64 1.51
C ARG A 51 -14.97 -1.63 2.20
N GLY A 52 -14.96 -2.86 1.68
CA GLY A 52 -14.05 -3.90 2.14
C GLY A 52 -12.65 -3.69 1.57
N ILE A 53 -11.65 -3.60 2.41
CA ILE A 53 -10.25 -3.50 2.02
C ILE A 53 -9.60 -4.86 2.21
N TYR A 54 -8.91 -5.35 1.18
CA TYR A 54 -8.20 -6.60 1.26
C TYR A 54 -6.82 -6.53 0.59
N PRO A 55 -5.83 -7.26 1.12
CA PRO A 55 -4.50 -7.35 0.51
C PRO A 55 -4.57 -8.14 -0.80
N VAL A 56 -3.77 -7.70 -1.78
CA VAL A 56 -3.62 -8.37 -3.08
C VAL A 56 -2.21 -8.93 -3.24
N ALA A 57 -1.20 -8.22 -2.73
CA ALA A 57 0.19 -8.66 -2.75
C ALA A 57 0.99 -7.95 -1.65
N GLU A 58 2.12 -8.54 -1.28
CA GLU A 58 3.09 -7.96 -0.34
C GLU A 58 4.51 -8.34 -0.76
N VAL A 59 5.45 -7.40 -0.57
CA VAL A 59 6.89 -7.60 -0.70
C VAL A 59 7.50 -7.33 0.67
N ILE A 60 8.08 -8.39 1.26
CA ILE A 60 8.59 -8.40 2.64
C ILE A 60 10.11 -8.12 2.62
N ASP A 61 10.64 -7.59 3.73
CA ASP A 61 12.08 -7.38 3.97
C ASP A 61 12.77 -6.51 2.91
N VAL A 62 12.09 -5.46 2.46
CA VAL A 62 12.63 -4.50 1.48
C VAL A 62 13.59 -3.55 2.21
N PRO A 63 14.89 -3.49 1.86
CA PRO A 63 15.86 -2.65 2.57
C PRO A 63 15.70 -1.14 2.30
N PHE A 64 14.92 -0.76 1.29
CA PHE A 64 14.71 0.63 0.84
C PHE A 64 13.23 0.92 0.51
N VAL A 65 12.32 0.52 1.39
CA VAL A 65 10.88 0.45 1.12
C VAL A 65 10.25 1.75 0.60
N GLU A 66 10.60 2.90 1.18
CA GLU A 66 10.08 4.22 0.78
C GLU A 66 10.50 4.60 -0.64
N ARG A 67 11.72 4.24 -1.02
CA ARG A 67 12.26 4.51 -2.36
C ARG A 67 11.64 3.57 -3.40
N LEU A 68 11.39 2.32 -3.01
CA LEU A 68 10.68 1.37 -3.86
C LEU A 68 9.24 1.84 -4.10
N GLU A 69 8.50 2.24 -3.06
CA GLU A 69 7.14 2.80 -3.19
C GLU A 69 7.12 4.00 -4.13
N THR A 70 8.03 4.96 -3.92
CA THR A 70 8.17 6.14 -4.78
C THR A 70 8.40 5.74 -6.23
N HIS A 71 9.33 4.80 -6.48
CA HIS A 71 9.62 4.32 -7.83
C HIS A 71 8.41 3.61 -8.47
N MET A 72 7.67 2.80 -7.72
CA MET A 72 6.45 2.15 -8.21
C MET A 72 5.38 3.18 -8.60
N HIS A 73 5.22 4.24 -7.81
CA HIS A 73 4.34 5.34 -8.21
C HIS A 73 4.83 6.03 -9.48
N TYR A 74 6.14 6.18 -9.69
CA TYR A 74 6.66 6.84 -10.91
C TYR A 74 6.43 6.00 -12.15
N GLU A 75 6.59 4.69 -12.02
CA GLU A 75 6.44 3.75 -13.12
C GLU A 75 4.96 3.54 -13.50
N TYR A 76 4.06 3.47 -12.51
CA TYR A 76 2.69 2.98 -12.72
C TYR A 76 1.57 4.01 -12.50
N ASN A 77 1.83 5.18 -11.91
CA ASN A 77 0.81 6.22 -11.84
C ASN A 77 0.78 7.02 -13.14
N GLU A 78 -0.27 6.83 -13.94
CA GLU A 78 -0.54 7.66 -15.13
C GLU A 78 -0.80 9.14 -14.77
N HIS A 79 -1.28 9.41 -13.55
CA HIS A 79 -1.65 10.75 -13.09
C HIS A 79 -1.02 11.06 -11.74
N TRP A 80 -0.17 12.09 -11.73
CA TRP A 80 0.48 12.63 -10.55
C TRP A 80 -0.21 13.93 -10.12
N ILE A 81 -0.51 14.06 -8.83
CA ILE A 81 -0.93 15.32 -8.23
C ILE A 81 0.32 15.89 -7.53
N THR A 82 0.95 16.89 -8.15
CA THR A 82 2.11 17.63 -7.64
C THR A 82 1.70 18.80 -6.77
#